data_AF-A0A8D9BK59-F1
#
_entry.id   AF-A0A8D9BK59-F1
#
_cell.length_a   1.000
_cell.length_b   1.000
_cell.length_c   1.000
_cell.angle_alpha   90.00
_cell.angle_beta   90.00
_cell.angle_gamma   90.00
#
_symmetry.space_group_name_H-M   'P 1'
#
loop_
_entity.id
_entity.type
_entity.pdbx_description
1 polymer ?
#
loop_
_entity_poly.entity_id
_entity_poly.type
_entity_poly.pdbx_seq_one_letter_code
_entity_poly.pdbx_strand_id
1 'polypeptide(L)'
;MVGWKRPCSIFNFQHLATGVRYLRESFVCLFVCLNSIEMSLVSYLLYFVVSCKHNTDYAIDTWERLNAKFHRIENMREKISLARQMKRLPSYQYQGVFTLAVILVIGTFNRPTFLAFGLAPVFYWLYRGIGTKHVTLYHFHMRILCLVSCALPLTCLVILTDSLYYGKTTLQTLLDCNLYIGYSFTVTPYNFIKYNMNPNNLAQHGTHPLLTHTLVNLPLLYNVLAVVAFVAVYKILIVAMRKQWNSLPRVQSTQFLMFLSLLTPLFFLSLFPHQEPRFIIPLTLPMVFLFSPNIYAVNWGMQEQADGSYR
;
A
#
# COMPACT_ATOMS: atom_id res chain seq x y z
N MET A 1 -23.74 19.14 11.77
CA MET A 1 -22.58 18.90 12.66
C MET A 1 -22.37 17.39 12.75
N VAL A 2 -21.56 16.81 11.86
CA VAL A 2 -21.18 15.39 11.98
C VAL A 2 -19.90 15.36 12.78
N GLY A 3 -20.00 15.05 14.07
CA GLY A 3 -18.85 14.85 14.92
C GLY A 3 -18.13 13.58 14.48
N TRP A 4 -17.00 13.73 13.81
CA TRP A 4 -16.07 12.63 13.51
C TRP A 4 -15.41 12.17 14.82
N LYS A 5 -16.17 11.40 15.63
CA LYS A 5 -15.63 10.73 16.81
C LYS A 5 -14.64 9.67 16.34
N ARG A 6 -13.49 9.64 17.03
CA ARG A 6 -12.34 8.75 16.81
C ARG A 6 -12.78 7.34 16.43
N PRO A 7 -12.49 6.82 15.21
CA PRO A 7 -12.61 5.41 14.96
C PRO A 7 -11.42 4.71 15.63
N CYS A 8 -11.71 3.84 16.59
CA CYS A 8 -10.76 2.93 17.20
C CYS A 8 -9.92 2.24 16.11
N SER A 9 -8.58 2.25 16.27
CA SER A 9 -7.63 1.60 15.38
C SER A 9 -7.93 0.12 15.11
N ILE A 10 -8.64 -0.53 16.05
CA ILE A 10 -9.09 -1.93 15.99
C ILE A 10 -10.23 -2.13 14.96
N PHE A 11 -11.16 -1.18 14.86
CA PHE A 11 -12.32 -1.29 13.95
C PHE A 11 -11.88 -1.20 12.48
N ASN A 12 -10.90 -0.32 12.19
CA ASN A 12 -10.30 -0.22 10.87
C ASN A 12 -9.47 -1.45 10.48
N PHE A 13 -8.86 -2.15 11.45
CA PHE A 13 -8.09 -3.37 11.20
C PHE A 13 -8.98 -4.57 10.89
N GLN A 14 -10.12 -4.71 11.59
CA GLN A 14 -11.10 -5.75 11.30
C GLN A 14 -11.64 -5.62 9.88
N HIS A 15 -12.12 -4.44 9.46
CA HIS A 15 -12.61 -4.22 8.09
C HIS A 15 -11.56 -4.48 7.01
N LEU A 16 -10.28 -4.16 7.27
CA LEU A 16 -9.19 -4.47 6.35
C LEU A 16 -8.98 -5.99 6.25
N ALA A 17 -9.00 -6.70 7.37
CA ALA A 17 -8.88 -8.16 7.41
C ALA A 17 -10.09 -8.85 6.76
N THR A 18 -11.31 -8.36 6.93
CA THR A 18 -12.48 -8.88 6.22
C THR A 18 -12.42 -8.59 4.73
N GLY A 19 -11.99 -7.39 4.32
CA GLY A 19 -11.83 -7.04 2.90
C GLY A 19 -10.84 -7.94 2.18
N VAL A 20 -9.70 -8.26 2.81
CA VAL A 20 -8.72 -9.23 2.28
C VAL A 20 -9.31 -10.65 2.24
N ARG A 21 -10.16 -11.04 3.19
CA ARG A 21 -10.84 -12.36 3.18
C ARG A 21 -11.88 -12.47 2.05
N TYR A 22 -12.67 -11.43 1.80
CA TYR A 22 -13.65 -11.43 0.69
C TYR A 22 -12.97 -11.44 -0.68
N LEU A 23 -11.82 -10.76 -0.83
CA LEU A 23 -11.01 -10.82 -2.05
C LEU A 23 -10.41 -12.21 -2.28
N ARG A 24 -10.13 -12.98 -1.22
CA ARG A 24 -9.67 -14.38 -1.32
C ARG A 24 -10.73 -15.32 -1.89
N GLU A 25 -12.02 -15.00 -1.76
CA GLU A 25 -13.12 -15.88 -2.19
C GLU A 25 -13.65 -15.56 -3.60
N SER A 26 -13.22 -14.45 -4.20
CA SER A 26 -13.64 -14.02 -5.55
C SER A 26 -12.67 -14.50 -6.66
N PHE A 27 -12.21 -15.75 -6.59
CA PHE A 27 -11.36 -16.36 -7.61
C PHE A 27 -12.17 -16.80 -8.84
N VAL A 28 -12.50 -15.86 -9.73
CA VAL A 28 -13.03 -16.17 -11.07
C VAL A 28 -12.25 -15.38 -12.12
N CYS A 29 -11.29 -16.05 -12.77
CA CYS A 29 -11.11 -16.19 -14.23
C CYS A 29 -9.65 -16.50 -14.59
N LEU A 30 -9.45 -17.63 -15.25
CA LEU A 30 -8.15 -18.29 -15.48
C LEU A 30 -7.26 -17.66 -16.58
N PHE A 31 -7.66 -16.54 -17.21
CA PHE A 31 -6.79 -15.71 -18.09
C PHE A 31 -6.30 -14.42 -17.40
N VAL A 32 -6.66 -14.25 -16.11
CA VAL A 32 -6.53 -13.03 -15.29
C VAL A 32 -5.39 -13.16 -14.26
N CYS A 33 -4.56 -14.21 -14.33
CA CYS A 33 -3.59 -14.55 -13.28
C CYS A 33 -2.61 -13.41 -12.91
N LEU A 34 -1.98 -12.72 -13.86
CA LEU A 34 -0.99 -11.67 -13.52
C LEU A 34 -1.62 -10.44 -12.84
N ASN A 35 -2.79 -9.98 -13.30
CA ASN A 35 -3.48 -8.84 -12.69
C ASN A 35 -4.05 -9.23 -11.31
N SER A 36 -4.52 -10.47 -11.15
CA SER A 36 -4.97 -11.00 -9.86
C SER A 36 -3.81 -11.15 -8.87
N ILE A 37 -2.63 -11.57 -9.33
CA ILE A 37 -1.41 -11.62 -8.51
C ILE A 37 -0.99 -10.20 -8.11
N GLU A 38 -0.94 -9.25 -9.04
CA GLU A 38 -0.61 -7.84 -8.75
C GLU A 38 -1.59 -7.26 -7.72
N MET A 39 -2.91 -7.43 -7.92
CA MET A 39 -3.93 -7.01 -6.97
C MET A 39 -3.76 -7.66 -5.60
N SER A 40 -3.47 -8.96 -5.54
CA SER A 40 -3.25 -9.68 -4.30
C SER A 40 -2.01 -9.19 -3.57
N LEU A 41 -0.91 -8.95 -4.28
CA LEU A 41 0.32 -8.39 -3.73
C LEU A 41 0.13 -6.95 -3.24
N VAL A 42 -0.60 -6.10 -3.96
CA VAL A 42 -0.93 -4.74 -3.52
C VAL A 42 -1.80 -4.78 -2.26
N SER A 43 -2.80 -5.65 -2.22
CA SER A 43 -3.68 -5.83 -1.07
C SER A 43 -2.90 -6.32 0.16
N TYR A 44 -2.01 -7.30 -0.04
CA TYR A 44 -1.14 -7.81 1.01
C TYR A 44 -0.14 -6.76 1.50
N LEU A 45 0.46 -5.99 0.58
CA LEU A 45 1.35 -4.88 0.91
C LEU A 45 0.66 -3.85 1.81
N LEU A 46 -0.55 -3.43 1.45
CA LEU A 46 -1.36 -2.49 2.23
C LEU A 46 -1.67 -3.03 3.62
N TYR A 47 -2.16 -4.28 3.70
CA TYR A 47 -2.42 -4.95 4.97
C TYR A 47 -1.16 -5.03 5.85
N PHE A 48 -0.04 -5.44 5.26
CA PHE A 48 1.23 -5.60 5.95
C PHE A 48 1.74 -4.27 6.52
N VAL A 49 1.66 -3.20 5.74
CA VAL A 49 2.07 -1.85 6.16
C VAL A 49 1.18 -1.34 7.29
N VAL A 50 -0.14 -1.54 7.21
CA VAL A 50 -1.07 -1.17 8.29
C VAL A 50 -0.77 -1.96 9.57
N SER A 51 -0.51 -3.26 9.46
CA SER A 51 -0.13 -4.11 10.60
C SER A 51 1.18 -3.64 11.25
N CYS A 52 2.20 -3.35 10.44
CA CYS A 52 3.47 -2.80 10.92
C CYS A 52 3.27 -1.48 11.68
N LYS A 53 2.44 -0.59 11.13
CA LYS A 53 2.11 0.67 11.80
C LYS A 53 1.39 0.43 13.12
N HIS A 54 0.38 -0.43 13.14
CA HIS A 54 -0.38 -0.73 14.34
C HIS A 54 0.53 -1.23 15.48
N ASN A 55 1.44 -2.15 15.16
CA ASN A 55 2.42 -2.66 16.13
C ASN A 55 3.38 -1.56 16.62
N THR A 56 3.80 -0.67 15.72
CA THR A 56 4.65 0.48 16.07
C THR A 56 3.95 1.44 17.01
N ASP A 57 2.71 1.85 16.68
CA ASP A 57 1.93 2.76 17.50
C ASP A 57 1.63 2.13 18.88
N TYR A 58 1.28 0.85 18.91
CA TYR A 58 1.05 0.11 20.16
C TYR A 58 2.29 0.08 21.05
N ALA A 59 3.47 -0.20 20.48
CA ALA A 59 4.71 -0.25 21.23
C ALA A 59 5.10 1.12 21.80
N ILE A 60 4.94 2.19 21.00
CA ILE A 60 5.24 3.57 21.44
C ILE A 60 4.27 4.02 22.53
N ASP A 61 2.95 3.88 22.32
CA ASP A 61 1.93 4.29 23.29
C ASP A 61 2.05 3.50 24.61
N THR A 62 2.39 2.21 24.53
CA THR A 62 2.64 1.40 25.73
C THR A 62 3.92 1.83 26.44
N TRP A 63 4.99 2.13 25.71
CA TRP A 63 6.23 2.63 26.28
C TRP A 63 6.00 3.97 27.00
N GLU A 64 5.30 4.92 26.38
CA GLU A 64 5.02 6.24 26.95
C GLU A 64 4.18 6.12 28.23
N ARG A 65 3.16 5.26 28.24
CA ARG A 65 2.34 4.99 29.44
C ARG A 65 3.15 4.36 30.56
N LEU A 66 4.01 3.39 30.27
CA LEU A 66 4.87 2.76 31.27
C LEU A 66 5.90 3.74 31.82
N ASN A 67 6.51 4.56 30.95
CA ASN A 67 7.48 5.56 31.34
C ASN A 67 6.85 6.65 32.24
N ALA A 68 5.64 7.09 31.91
CA ALA A 68 4.89 8.03 32.76
C ALA A 68 4.60 7.46 34.15
N LYS A 69 4.27 6.15 34.26
CA LYS A 69 4.10 5.47 35.55
C LYS A 69 5.43 5.32 36.30
N PHE A 70 6.51 5.00 35.60
CA PHE A 70 7.84 4.84 36.17
C PHE A 70 8.32 6.10 36.90
N HIS A 71 8.04 7.29 36.35
CA HIS A 71 8.40 8.56 36.99
C HIS A 71 7.50 8.96 38.17
N ARG A 72 6.30 8.37 38.32
CA ARG A 72 5.35 8.70 39.40
C ARG A 72 5.50 7.81 40.63
N ILE A 73 5.93 6.57 40.45
CA ILE A 73 6.05 5.59 41.53
C ILE A 73 7.36 5.83 42.28
N GLU A 74 7.35 5.70 43.60
CA GLU A 74 8.56 5.80 44.43
C GLU A 74 9.13 4.41 44.79
N ASN A 75 8.26 3.41 44.94
CA ASN A 75 8.62 2.03 45.31
C ASN A 75 9.61 1.41 44.31
N MET A 76 10.79 1.04 44.81
CA MET A 76 11.89 0.51 43.99
C MET A 76 11.55 -0.83 43.33
N ARG A 77 10.81 -1.71 44.02
CA ARG A 77 10.43 -3.03 43.47
C ARG A 77 9.52 -2.89 42.25
N GLU A 78 8.58 -1.95 42.30
CA GLU A 78 7.67 -1.64 41.20
C GLU A 78 8.39 -0.95 40.04
N LYS A 79 9.32 -0.02 40.32
CA LYS A 79 10.18 0.58 39.29
C LYS A 79 10.95 -0.48 38.50
N ILE A 80 11.57 -1.43 39.20
CA ILE A 80 12.30 -2.54 38.55
C ILE A 80 11.34 -3.38 37.69
N SER A 81 10.13 -3.67 38.17
CA SER A 81 9.11 -4.39 37.41
C SER A 81 8.73 -3.65 36.12
N LEU A 82 8.49 -2.34 36.20
CA LEU A 82 8.15 -1.51 35.05
C LEU A 82 9.30 -1.40 34.04
N ALA A 83 10.54 -1.24 34.50
CA ALA A 83 11.71 -1.23 33.64
C ALA A 83 11.87 -2.56 32.87
N ARG A 84 11.57 -3.69 33.53
CA ARG A 84 11.54 -5.01 32.86
C ARG A 84 10.43 -5.08 31.81
N GLN A 85 9.24 -4.56 32.11
CA GLN A 85 8.13 -4.52 31.14
C GLN A 85 8.48 -3.68 29.91
N MET A 86 9.09 -2.51 30.10
CA MET A 86 9.52 -1.64 29.01
C MET A 86 10.56 -2.32 28.10
N LYS A 87 11.50 -3.09 28.67
CA LYS A 87 12.49 -3.86 27.90
C LYS A 87 11.90 -5.04 27.12
N ARG A 88 10.73 -5.55 27.53
CA ARG A 88 10.02 -6.67 26.85
C ARG A 88 9.19 -6.21 25.65
N LEU A 89 9.04 -4.90 25.43
CA LEU A 89 8.28 -4.41 24.29
C LEU A 89 8.92 -4.85 22.97
N PRO A 90 8.12 -5.23 21.96
CA PRO A 90 8.65 -5.68 20.68
C PRO A 90 9.43 -4.56 19.99
N SER A 91 10.50 -4.95 19.30
CA SER A 91 11.26 -4.01 18.48
C SER A 91 10.42 -3.59 17.27
N TYR A 92 10.10 -2.31 17.20
CA TYR A 92 9.25 -1.76 16.14
C TYR A 92 10.03 -0.96 15.08
N GLN A 93 11.30 -0.61 15.34
CA GLN A 93 12.07 0.28 14.47
C GLN A 93 12.22 -0.29 13.05
N TYR A 94 12.65 -1.55 12.94
CA TYR A 94 12.95 -2.23 11.68
C TYR A 94 12.00 -3.40 11.39
N GLN A 95 10.85 -3.45 12.08
CA GLN A 95 9.90 -4.54 11.91
C GLN A 95 9.40 -4.59 10.46
N GLY A 96 9.53 -5.78 9.86
CA GLY A 96 8.97 -6.08 8.55
C GLY A 96 9.80 -5.65 7.34
N VAL A 97 11.04 -5.17 7.51
CA VAL A 97 11.91 -4.76 6.37
C VAL A 97 12.06 -5.87 5.34
N PHE A 98 12.41 -7.09 5.79
CA PHE A 98 12.65 -8.23 4.90
C PHE A 98 11.41 -8.59 4.09
N THR A 99 10.27 -8.78 4.76
CA THR A 99 9.00 -9.10 4.10
C THR A 99 8.59 -8.00 3.12
N LEU A 100 8.77 -6.73 3.49
CA LEU A 100 8.49 -5.61 2.59
C LEU A 100 9.37 -5.66 1.35
N ALA A 101 10.68 -5.89 1.50
CA ALA A 101 11.62 -6.04 0.39
C ALA A 101 11.20 -7.18 -0.55
N VAL A 102 10.84 -8.34 0.01
CA VAL A 102 10.38 -9.50 -0.77
C VAL A 102 9.13 -9.16 -1.60
N ILE A 103 8.11 -8.54 -1.00
CA ILE A 103 6.89 -8.14 -1.72
C ILE A 103 7.22 -7.15 -2.85
N LEU A 104 8.09 -6.16 -2.60
CA LEU A 104 8.46 -5.17 -3.60
C LEU A 104 9.21 -5.78 -4.78
N VAL A 105 10.17 -6.67 -4.52
CA VAL A 105 10.94 -7.33 -5.58
C VAL A 105 10.03 -8.26 -6.39
N ILE A 106 9.30 -9.16 -5.73
CA ILE A 106 8.38 -10.08 -6.43
C ILE A 106 7.33 -9.30 -7.24
N GLY A 107 6.74 -8.26 -6.66
CA GLY A 107 5.75 -7.43 -7.34
C GLY A 107 6.32 -6.70 -8.55
N THR A 108 7.51 -6.10 -8.42
CA THR A 108 8.15 -5.36 -9.52
C THR A 108 8.56 -6.25 -10.68
N PHE A 109 9.06 -7.46 -10.40
CA PHE A 109 9.46 -8.41 -11.44
C PHE A 109 8.26 -9.15 -12.05
N ASN A 110 7.17 -9.34 -11.30
CA ASN A 110 5.90 -9.78 -11.87
C ASN A 110 5.33 -8.71 -12.82
N ARG A 111 5.36 -7.44 -12.39
CA ARG A 111 4.95 -6.31 -13.23
C ARG A 111 5.56 -4.98 -12.78
N PRO A 112 6.22 -4.22 -13.66
CA PRO A 112 6.88 -2.96 -13.26
C PRO A 112 5.92 -1.85 -12.79
N THR A 113 4.65 -1.91 -13.20
CA THR A 113 3.60 -1.01 -12.70
C THR A 113 3.37 -1.14 -11.19
N PHE A 114 3.73 -2.27 -10.59
CA PHE A 114 3.66 -2.51 -9.14
C PHE A 114 4.41 -1.44 -8.35
N LEU A 115 5.49 -0.87 -8.90
CA LEU A 115 6.23 0.22 -8.27
C LEU A 115 5.31 1.40 -7.97
N ALA A 116 4.43 1.78 -8.89
CA ALA A 116 3.49 2.88 -8.71
C ALA A 116 2.51 2.62 -7.55
N PHE A 117 2.06 1.37 -7.39
CA PHE A 117 1.22 0.95 -6.26
C PHE A 117 2.01 0.88 -4.94
N GLY A 118 3.29 0.52 -4.99
CA GLY A 118 4.16 0.40 -3.84
C GLY A 118 4.65 1.73 -3.25
N LEU A 119 4.69 2.81 -4.04
CA LEU A 119 5.19 4.12 -3.60
C LEU A 119 4.52 4.62 -2.31
N ALA A 120 3.19 4.68 -2.29
CA ALA A 120 2.44 5.21 -1.15
C ALA A 120 2.55 4.33 0.12
N PRO A 121 2.35 2.99 0.06
CA PRO A 121 2.54 2.11 1.21
C PRO A 121 3.97 2.11 1.76
N VAL A 122 4.99 2.11 0.89
CA VAL A 122 6.39 2.14 1.33
C VAL A 122 6.73 3.45 2.00
N PHE A 123 6.32 4.59 1.42
CA PHE A 123 6.51 5.89 2.06
C PHE A 123 5.85 5.96 3.43
N TYR A 124 4.61 5.46 3.54
CA TYR A 124 3.88 5.42 4.81
C TYR A 124 4.56 4.51 5.85
N TRP A 125 5.10 3.37 5.43
CA TRP A 125 5.89 2.48 6.27
C TRP A 125 7.19 3.14 6.75
N LEU A 126 7.87 3.88 5.88
CA LEU A 126 9.07 4.64 6.25
C LEU A 126 8.75 5.74 7.25
N TYR A 127 7.64 6.46 7.05
CA TYR A 127 7.18 7.58 7.87
C TYR A 127 6.60 7.16 9.25
N ARG A 128 6.36 5.86 9.49
CA ARG A 128 5.74 5.40 10.74
C ARG A 128 6.56 5.80 11.98
N GLY A 129 5.86 6.33 12.98
CA GLY A 129 6.45 6.78 14.25
C GLY A 129 7.15 8.14 14.20
N ILE A 130 7.38 8.73 13.02
CA ILE A 130 7.97 10.07 12.89
C ILE A 130 7.07 11.11 13.57
N GLY A 131 7.68 11.97 14.38
CA GLY A 131 6.99 12.95 15.23
C GLY A 131 6.86 12.51 16.69
N THR A 132 7.27 11.29 17.03
CA THR A 132 7.43 10.84 18.42
C THR A 132 8.84 11.13 18.92
N LYS A 133 9.05 11.18 20.24
CA LYS A 133 10.38 11.40 20.84
C LYS A 133 11.38 10.28 20.50
N HIS A 134 10.90 9.13 20.04
CA HIS A 134 11.69 7.92 19.84
C HIS A 134 12.13 7.68 18.40
N VAL A 135 11.47 8.29 17.42
CA VAL A 135 11.75 8.05 15.99
C VAL A 135 12.11 9.36 15.32
N THR A 136 13.41 9.53 15.10
CA THR A 136 14.02 10.66 14.38
C THR A 136 14.17 10.37 12.88
N LEU A 137 14.54 11.40 12.10
CA LEU A 137 14.85 11.27 10.68
C LEU A 137 15.99 10.29 10.38
N TYR A 138 16.91 10.09 11.32
CA TYR A 138 17.96 9.07 11.21
C TYR A 138 17.37 7.67 10.97
N HIS A 139 16.32 7.30 11.71
CA HIS A 139 15.66 6.00 11.53
C HIS A 139 14.96 5.89 10.18
N PHE A 140 14.45 7.00 9.63
CA PHE A 140 13.89 7.03 8.28
C PHE A 140 14.94 6.65 7.22
N HIS A 141 16.12 7.28 7.27
CA HIS A 141 17.20 6.97 6.35
C HIS A 141 17.76 5.55 6.55
N MET A 142 17.94 5.11 7.79
CA MET A 142 18.40 3.75 8.09
C MET A 142 17.42 2.69 7.60
N ARG A 143 16.11 2.93 7.69
CA ARG A 143 15.09 2.04 7.11
C ARG A 143 15.20 1.93 5.60
N ILE A 144 15.50 3.02 4.90
CA ILE A 144 15.73 3.00 3.44
C ILE A 144 16.95 2.12 3.13
N LEU A 145 18.07 2.35 3.84
CA LEU A 145 19.28 1.56 3.65
C LEU A 145 19.03 0.07 3.90
N CYS A 146 18.37 -0.29 5.01
CA CYS A 146 18.02 -1.68 5.29
C CYS A 146 17.09 -2.27 4.22
N LEU A 147 16.11 -1.51 3.72
CA LEU A 147 15.20 -1.96 2.68
C LEU A 147 15.95 -2.29 1.38
N VAL A 148 16.86 -1.40 0.95
CA VAL A 148 17.71 -1.61 -0.22
C VAL A 148 18.61 -2.83 -0.01
N SER A 149 19.30 -2.91 1.12
CA SER A 149 20.18 -4.04 1.45
C SER A 149 19.44 -5.38 1.48
N CYS A 150 18.19 -5.42 1.95
CA CYS A 150 17.37 -6.63 1.92
C CYS A 150 16.82 -6.97 0.52
N ALA A 151 16.56 -5.96 -0.33
CA ALA A 151 16.03 -6.16 -1.67
C ALA A 151 17.09 -6.63 -2.67
N LEU A 152 18.35 -6.22 -2.49
CA LEU A 152 19.45 -6.51 -3.42
C LEU A 152 19.66 -8.01 -3.70
N PRO A 153 19.79 -8.90 -2.68
CA PRO A 153 20.06 -10.32 -2.94
C PRO A 153 18.94 -11.00 -3.74
N LEU A 154 17.68 -10.71 -3.40
CA LEU A 154 16.54 -11.27 -4.11
C LEU A 154 16.44 -10.71 -5.54
N THR A 155 16.74 -9.43 -5.72
CA THR A 155 16.79 -8.80 -7.06
C THR A 155 17.83 -9.49 -7.93
N CYS A 156 19.04 -9.72 -7.41
CA CYS A 156 20.08 -10.45 -8.13
C CYS A 156 19.63 -11.88 -8.48
N LEU A 157 19.02 -12.58 -7.53
CA LEU A 157 18.50 -13.93 -7.75
C LEU A 157 17.47 -13.94 -8.89
N VAL A 158 16.48 -13.03 -8.87
CA VAL A 158 15.43 -12.99 -9.89
C VAL A 158 16.00 -12.61 -11.27
N ILE A 159 16.96 -11.67 -11.34
CA ILE A 159 17.64 -11.34 -12.59
C ILE A 159 18.38 -12.56 -13.14
N LEU A 160 19.08 -13.32 -12.29
CA LEU A 160 19.78 -14.53 -12.72
C LEU A 160 18.81 -15.60 -13.21
N THR A 161 17.70 -15.83 -12.50
CA THR A 161 16.68 -16.80 -12.93
C THR A 161 16.05 -16.40 -14.26
N ASP A 162 15.73 -15.12 -14.45
CA ASP A 162 15.17 -14.62 -15.72
C ASP A 162 16.21 -14.76 -16.85
N SER A 163 17.48 -14.47 -16.57
CA SER A 163 18.55 -14.55 -17.57
C SER A 163 18.80 -15.98 -18.05
N LEU A 164 18.72 -16.96 -17.14
CA LEU A 164 18.76 -18.39 -17.44
C LEU A 164 17.51 -18.83 -18.22
N TYR A 165 16.32 -18.40 -17.77
CA TYR A 165 15.06 -18.76 -18.40
C TYR A 165 14.95 -18.29 -19.86
N TYR A 166 15.35 -17.04 -20.13
CA TYR A 166 15.35 -16.46 -21.47
C TYR A 166 16.59 -16.82 -22.31
N GLY A 167 17.48 -17.69 -21.82
CA GLY A 167 18.63 -18.20 -22.57
C GLY A 167 19.72 -17.16 -22.88
N LYS A 168 19.74 -16.01 -22.19
CA LYS A 168 20.82 -15.01 -22.33
C LYS A 168 22.12 -15.42 -21.64
N THR A 169 21.98 -16.27 -20.63
CA THR A 169 23.09 -16.88 -19.88
C THR A 169 22.83 -18.37 -19.78
N THR A 170 23.88 -19.17 -19.93
CA THR A 170 23.86 -20.63 -19.70
C THR A 170 24.52 -20.94 -18.36
N LEU A 171 24.18 -22.08 -17.74
CA LEU A 171 24.83 -22.53 -16.50
C LEU A 171 26.36 -22.60 -16.65
N GLN A 172 26.85 -23.02 -17.81
CA GLN A 172 28.28 -23.09 -18.11
C GLN A 172 28.95 -21.70 -18.16
N THR A 173 28.34 -20.71 -18.81
CA THR A 173 28.85 -19.33 -18.82
C THR A 173 28.86 -18.67 -17.45
N LEU A 174 27.97 -19.09 -16.55
CA LEU A 174 27.97 -18.68 -15.13
C LEU A 174 29.14 -19.28 -14.37
N LEU A 175 29.43 -20.56 -14.58
CA LEU A 175 30.56 -21.25 -13.95
C LEU A 175 31.91 -20.72 -14.46
N ASP A 176 31.99 -20.38 -15.74
CA ASP A 176 33.19 -19.84 -16.38
C ASP A 176 33.41 -18.33 -16.10
N CYS A 177 32.50 -17.68 -15.35
CA CYS A 177 32.53 -16.24 -15.03
C CYS A 177 32.63 -15.27 -16.23
N ASN A 178 32.29 -15.72 -17.44
CA ASN A 178 32.32 -14.92 -18.67
C ASN A 178 31.03 -14.12 -18.86
N LEU A 179 30.72 -13.22 -17.92
CA LEU A 179 29.45 -12.47 -17.86
C LEU A 179 29.63 -11.02 -18.30
N TYR A 180 28.84 -10.59 -19.28
CA TYR A 180 28.81 -9.20 -19.75
C TYR A 180 27.50 -8.52 -19.34
N ILE A 181 27.60 -7.46 -18.53
CA ILE A 181 26.44 -6.82 -17.89
C ILE A 181 25.34 -6.40 -18.89
N GLY A 182 25.73 -5.95 -20.09
CA GLY A 182 24.79 -5.48 -21.11
C GLY A 182 24.15 -6.56 -21.99
N TYR A 183 24.69 -7.78 -22.00
CA TYR A 183 24.26 -8.84 -22.93
C TYR A 183 23.78 -10.11 -22.20
N SER A 184 24.47 -10.49 -21.13
CA SER A 184 24.23 -11.73 -20.40
C SER A 184 22.99 -11.66 -19.50
N PHE A 185 22.58 -10.46 -19.04
CA PHE A 185 21.47 -10.34 -18.09
C PHE A 185 20.15 -9.86 -18.72
N THR A 186 19.07 -10.46 -18.23
CA THR A 186 17.69 -10.02 -18.48
C THR A 186 17.18 -9.26 -17.27
N VAL A 187 17.16 -7.93 -17.37
CA VAL A 187 16.53 -7.07 -16.36
C VAL A 187 15.10 -6.77 -16.79
N THR A 188 14.15 -7.59 -16.35
CA THR A 188 12.76 -7.56 -16.80
C THR A 188 12.08 -6.18 -16.65
N PRO A 189 12.19 -5.47 -15.51
CA PRO A 189 11.60 -4.14 -15.38
C PRO A 189 12.18 -3.10 -16.35
N TYR A 190 13.49 -3.16 -16.58
CA TYR A 190 14.17 -2.29 -17.54
C TYR A 190 13.73 -2.58 -18.99
N ASN A 191 13.65 -3.86 -19.36
CA ASN A 191 13.20 -4.27 -20.69
C ASN A 191 11.75 -3.84 -20.96
N PHE A 192 10.89 -3.92 -19.95
CA PHE A 192 9.51 -3.43 -20.03
C PHE A 192 9.46 -1.92 -20.29
N ILE A 193 10.22 -1.12 -19.54
CA ILE A 193 10.26 0.33 -19.73
C ILE A 193 10.79 0.66 -21.14
N LYS A 194 11.89 0.02 -21.55
CA LYS A 194 12.49 0.21 -22.88
C LYS A 194 11.49 -0.13 -24.00
N TYR A 195 10.74 -1.21 -23.86
CA TYR A 195 9.72 -1.61 -24.84
C TYR A 195 8.60 -0.58 -24.96
N ASN A 196 8.10 -0.06 -23.83
CA ASN A 196 6.99 0.90 -23.77
C ASN A 196 7.40 2.35 -24.08
N MET A 197 8.69 2.69 -24.09
CA MET A 197 9.18 3.99 -24.55
C MET A 197 9.27 4.09 -26.08
N ASN A 198 9.23 2.96 -26.81
CA ASN A 198 9.33 2.96 -28.26
C ASN A 198 7.96 3.30 -28.92
N PRO A 199 7.84 4.41 -29.67
CA PRO A 199 6.57 4.82 -30.28
C PRO A 199 6.02 3.80 -31.29
N ASN A 200 6.89 3.02 -31.94
CA ASN A 200 6.46 1.99 -32.90
C ASN A 200 5.70 0.85 -32.22
N ASN A 201 6.06 0.52 -30.97
CA ASN A 201 5.33 -0.48 -30.17
C ASN A 201 4.01 0.09 -29.65
N LEU A 202 3.99 1.38 -29.28
CA LEU A 202 2.78 2.06 -28.84
C LEU A 202 1.72 2.17 -29.94
N ALA A 203 2.14 2.36 -31.18
CA ALA A 203 1.23 2.42 -32.33
C ALA A 203 0.35 1.16 -32.46
N GLN A 204 0.82 0.00 -31.97
CA GLN A 204 0.07 -1.25 -31.97
C GLN A 204 -0.97 -1.35 -30.85
N HIS A 205 -0.81 -0.55 -29.78
CA HIS A 205 -1.60 -0.69 -28.54
C HIS A 205 -2.61 0.45 -28.31
N GLY A 206 -2.75 1.36 -29.28
CA GLY A 206 -3.66 2.50 -29.20
C GLY A 206 -3.18 3.59 -28.23
N THR A 207 -3.55 4.84 -28.52
CA THR A 207 -3.27 5.98 -27.64
C THR A 207 -4.56 6.47 -27.03
N HIS A 208 -4.53 6.74 -25.72
CA HIS A 208 -5.69 7.19 -24.97
C HIS A 208 -5.41 8.56 -24.31
N PRO A 209 -6.43 9.42 -24.16
CA PRO A 209 -6.33 10.60 -23.34
C PRO A 209 -5.92 10.28 -21.90
N LEU A 210 -5.20 11.20 -21.24
CA LEU A 210 -4.69 11.02 -19.88
C LEU A 210 -5.79 10.73 -18.85
N LEU A 211 -7.03 11.15 -19.12
CA LEU A 211 -8.17 10.96 -18.22
C LEU A 211 -8.90 9.63 -18.39
N THR A 212 -8.52 8.77 -19.35
CA THR A 212 -9.24 7.52 -19.62
C THR A 212 -9.26 6.59 -18.40
N HIS A 213 -8.14 6.42 -17.69
CA HIS A 213 -8.11 5.66 -16.44
C HIS A 213 -9.12 6.17 -15.41
N THR A 214 -9.27 7.49 -15.29
CA THR A 214 -10.09 8.10 -14.24
C THR A 214 -11.56 8.18 -14.65
N LEU A 215 -11.87 8.69 -15.84
CA LEU A 215 -13.26 8.97 -16.25
C LEU A 215 -13.95 7.79 -16.94
N VAL A 216 -13.20 6.85 -17.50
CA VAL A 216 -13.78 5.70 -18.23
C VAL A 216 -13.51 4.41 -17.46
N ASN A 217 -12.26 4.11 -17.15
CA ASN A 217 -11.89 2.80 -16.60
C ASN A 217 -12.37 2.61 -15.16
N LEU A 218 -12.30 3.64 -14.30
CA LEU A 218 -12.82 3.56 -12.93
C LEU A 218 -14.34 3.31 -12.90
N PRO A 219 -15.19 4.08 -13.61
CA PRO A 219 -16.62 3.78 -13.72
C PRO A 219 -16.90 2.40 -14.31
N LEU A 220 -16.15 1.98 -15.33
CA LEU A 220 -16.32 0.68 -15.96
C LEU A 220 -16.08 -0.48 -14.97
N LEU A 221 -15.06 -0.37 -14.11
CA LEU A 221 -14.72 -1.44 -13.16
C LEU A 221 -15.55 -1.43 -11.88
N TYR A 222 -15.87 -0.25 -11.36
CA TYR A 222 -16.42 -0.10 -10.01
C TYR A 222 -17.86 0.44 -9.99
N ASN A 223 -18.39 0.86 -11.14
CA ASN A 223 -19.78 1.30 -11.34
C ASN A 223 -20.23 2.30 -10.24
N VAL A 224 -21.24 1.95 -9.43
CA VAL A 224 -21.78 2.79 -8.35
C VAL A 224 -20.69 3.22 -7.36
N LEU A 225 -19.72 2.36 -7.07
CA LEU A 225 -18.63 2.66 -6.15
C LEU A 225 -17.71 3.76 -6.71
N ALA A 226 -17.53 3.84 -8.04
CA ALA A 226 -16.79 4.94 -8.68
C ALA A 226 -17.52 6.28 -8.53
N VAL A 227 -18.84 6.29 -8.68
CA VAL A 227 -19.66 7.51 -8.48
C VAL A 227 -19.53 8.02 -7.05
N VAL A 228 -19.63 7.11 -6.06
CA VAL A 228 -19.43 7.45 -4.65
C VAL A 228 -18.01 7.98 -4.40
N ALA A 229 -17.00 7.38 -5.03
CA ALA A 229 -15.61 7.83 -4.94
C ALA A 229 -15.46 9.27 -5.46
N PHE A 230 -16.02 9.60 -6.63
CA PHE A 230 -15.95 10.96 -7.17
C PHE A 230 -16.64 11.99 -6.26
N VAL A 231 -17.83 11.67 -5.73
CA VAL A 231 -18.53 12.56 -4.80
C VAL A 231 -17.72 12.77 -3.52
N ALA A 232 -17.09 11.72 -2.98
CA ALA A 232 -16.27 11.81 -1.79
C ALA A 232 -15.00 12.66 -2.03
N VAL A 233 -14.30 12.44 -3.15
CA VAL A 233 -13.13 13.24 -3.54
C VAL A 233 -13.52 14.71 -3.74
N TYR A 234 -14.64 14.98 -4.42
CA TYR A 234 -15.16 16.34 -4.60
C TYR A 234 -15.43 17.05 -3.27
N LYS A 235 -16.05 16.36 -2.29
CA LYS A 235 -16.25 16.90 -0.94
C LYS A 235 -14.93 17.23 -0.24
N ILE A 236 -13.93 16.35 -0.35
CA ILE A 236 -12.59 16.58 0.22
C ILE A 236 -11.93 17.81 -0.42
N LEU A 237 -12.03 17.98 -1.74
CA LEU A 237 -11.51 19.14 -2.44
C LEU A 237 -12.17 20.44 -1.96
N ILE A 238 -13.49 20.45 -1.75
CA ILE A 238 -14.19 21.62 -1.18
C ILE A 238 -13.68 21.96 0.22
N VAL A 239 -13.52 20.95 1.09
CA VAL A 239 -13.01 21.12 2.47
C VAL A 239 -11.58 21.69 2.44
N ALA A 240 -10.74 21.18 1.53
CA ALA A 240 -9.37 21.66 1.34
C ALA A 240 -9.34 23.12 0.83
N MET A 241 -10.17 23.47 -0.16
CA MET A 241 -10.29 24.85 -0.67
C MET A 241 -10.78 25.82 0.40
N ARG A 242 -11.66 25.37 1.30
CA ARG A 242 -12.13 26.13 2.46
C ARG A 242 -11.10 26.20 3.60
N LYS A 243 -9.89 25.67 3.41
CA LYS A 243 -8.80 25.64 4.40
C LYS A 243 -9.19 24.98 5.73
N GLN A 244 -10.14 24.05 5.70
CA GLN A 244 -10.62 23.32 6.88
C GLN A 244 -9.72 22.11 7.16
N TRP A 245 -8.42 22.36 7.38
CA TRP A 245 -7.39 21.31 7.53
C TRP A 245 -7.70 20.32 8.67
N ASN A 246 -8.36 20.77 9.73
CA ASN A 246 -8.76 19.92 10.86
C ASN A 246 -9.80 18.84 10.48
N SER A 247 -10.52 19.03 9.37
CA SER A 247 -11.52 18.10 8.87
C SER A 247 -10.96 17.08 7.88
N LEU A 248 -9.67 17.19 7.49
CA LEU A 248 -9.01 16.24 6.62
C LEU A 248 -8.47 15.03 7.41
N PRO A 249 -8.36 13.85 6.76
CA PRO A 249 -7.77 12.69 7.38
C PRO A 249 -6.33 13.00 7.79
N ARG A 250 -5.98 12.66 9.03
CA ARG A 250 -4.63 12.87 9.56
C ARG A 250 -3.62 12.08 8.74
N VAL A 251 -2.43 12.64 8.53
CA VAL A 251 -1.33 12.00 7.76
C VAL A 251 -0.98 10.62 8.30
N GLN A 252 -1.08 10.40 9.60
CA GLN A 252 -0.81 9.11 10.25
C GLN A 252 -2.04 8.18 10.32
N SER A 253 -3.12 8.46 9.59
CA SER A 253 -4.32 7.61 9.60
C SER A 253 -4.28 6.57 8.48
N THR A 254 -4.85 5.38 8.73
CA THR A 254 -5.02 4.35 7.70
C THR A 254 -5.86 4.84 6.53
N GLN A 255 -6.83 5.73 6.77
CA GLN A 255 -7.62 6.36 5.72
C GLN A 255 -6.76 7.19 4.76
N PHE A 256 -5.81 7.97 5.30
CA PHE A 256 -4.87 8.74 4.48
C PHE A 256 -3.98 7.83 3.63
N LEU A 257 -3.47 6.73 4.19
CA LEU A 257 -2.75 5.72 3.41
C LEU A 257 -3.58 5.22 2.23
N MET A 258 -4.83 4.81 2.47
CA MET A 258 -5.70 4.27 1.41
C MET A 258 -6.00 5.31 0.33
N PHE A 259 -6.21 6.59 0.69
CA PHE A 259 -6.36 7.66 -0.29
C PHE A 259 -5.10 7.83 -1.14
N LEU A 260 -3.93 7.85 -0.51
CA LEU A 260 -2.66 8.01 -1.23
C LEU A 260 -2.37 6.78 -2.12
N SER A 261 -2.72 5.58 -1.67
CA SER A 261 -2.61 4.34 -2.43
C SER A 261 -3.65 4.20 -3.54
N LEU A 262 -4.68 5.05 -3.57
CA LEU A 262 -5.59 5.19 -4.70
C LEU A 262 -5.05 6.23 -5.70
N LEU A 263 -4.71 7.42 -5.23
CA LEU A 263 -4.33 8.54 -6.08
C LEU A 263 -2.95 8.38 -6.74
N THR A 264 -1.96 7.87 -5.99
CA THR A 264 -0.58 7.72 -6.47
C THR A 264 -0.47 6.84 -7.71
N PRO A 265 -0.90 5.56 -7.66
CA PRO A 265 -0.86 4.70 -8.84
C PRO A 265 -1.77 5.21 -9.97
N LEU A 266 -2.95 5.75 -9.66
CA LEU A 266 -3.84 6.31 -10.67
C LEU A 266 -3.16 7.45 -11.46
N PHE A 267 -2.47 8.35 -10.76
CA PHE A 267 -1.71 9.43 -11.38
C PHE A 267 -0.59 8.89 -12.27
N PHE A 268 0.30 8.06 -11.73
CA PHE A 268 1.47 7.57 -12.49
C PHE A 268 1.08 6.68 -13.68
N LEU A 269 0.06 5.82 -13.53
CA LEU A 269 -0.41 4.98 -14.64
C LEU A 269 -1.14 5.78 -15.72
N SER A 270 -1.75 6.91 -15.35
CA SER A 270 -2.40 7.81 -16.32
C SER A 270 -1.41 8.60 -17.18
N LEU A 271 -0.12 8.65 -16.82
CA LEU A 271 0.91 9.28 -17.64
C LEU A 271 1.29 8.42 -18.86
N PHE A 272 1.01 7.12 -18.83
CA PHE A 272 1.27 6.25 -19.96
C PHE A 272 0.16 6.39 -21.02
N PRO A 273 0.52 6.47 -22.33
CA PRO A 273 -0.47 6.60 -23.40
C PRO A 273 -1.39 5.39 -23.53
N HIS A 274 -0.89 4.20 -23.22
CA HIS A 274 -1.67 2.97 -23.24
C HIS A 274 -2.37 2.79 -21.89
N GLN A 275 -3.71 2.86 -21.91
CA GLN A 275 -4.55 2.85 -20.72
C GLN A 275 -5.66 1.82 -20.87
N GLU A 276 -5.55 0.73 -20.11
CA GLU A 276 -6.55 -0.33 -20.08
C GLU A 276 -7.13 -0.49 -18.68
N PRO A 277 -8.41 -0.87 -18.55
CA PRO A 277 -9.03 -1.05 -17.23
C PRO A 277 -8.26 -2.01 -16.34
N ARG A 278 -7.69 -3.09 -16.91
CA ARG A 278 -6.97 -4.10 -16.14
C ARG A 278 -5.77 -3.55 -15.33
N PHE A 279 -5.18 -2.42 -15.74
CA PHE A 279 -4.04 -1.82 -15.02
C PHE A 279 -4.43 -1.22 -13.68
N ILE A 280 -5.70 -0.87 -13.48
CA ILE A 280 -6.18 -0.24 -12.25
C ILE A 280 -6.96 -1.19 -11.34
N ILE A 281 -7.07 -2.48 -11.69
CA ILE A 281 -7.67 -3.52 -10.82
C ILE A 281 -7.03 -3.56 -9.42
N PRO A 282 -5.70 -3.36 -9.23
CA PRO A 282 -5.12 -3.35 -7.89
C PRO A 282 -5.62 -2.22 -6.97
N LEU A 283 -6.37 -1.23 -7.48
CA LEU A 283 -7.04 -0.20 -6.68
C LEU A 283 -8.25 -0.72 -5.88
N THR A 284 -8.64 -1.99 -6.08
CA THR A 284 -9.85 -2.56 -5.49
C THR A 284 -9.89 -2.46 -3.96
N LEU A 285 -8.81 -2.82 -3.26
CA LEU A 285 -8.80 -2.75 -1.80
C LEU A 285 -8.96 -1.30 -1.26
N PRO A 286 -8.17 -0.31 -1.72
CA PRO A 286 -8.40 1.09 -1.34
C PRO A 286 -9.81 1.61 -1.67
N MET A 287 -10.34 1.28 -2.86
CA MET A 287 -11.67 1.69 -3.30
C MET A 287 -12.76 1.16 -2.35
N VAL A 288 -12.74 -0.14 -2.07
CA VAL A 288 -13.71 -0.78 -1.19
C VAL A 288 -13.57 -0.26 0.24
N PHE A 289 -12.34 -0.16 0.76
CA PHE A 289 -12.10 0.30 2.12
C PHE A 289 -12.62 1.72 2.37
N LEU A 290 -12.42 2.64 1.41
CA LEU A 290 -12.79 4.04 1.58
C LEU A 290 -14.28 4.32 1.34
N PHE A 291 -14.87 3.66 0.34
CA PHE A 291 -16.17 4.09 -0.18
C PHE A 291 -17.32 3.11 0.08
N SER A 292 -17.02 1.85 0.41
CA SER A 292 -18.05 0.87 0.75
C SER A 292 -18.92 1.27 1.96
N PRO A 293 -18.38 1.84 3.06
CA PRO A 293 -19.21 2.25 4.20
C PRO A 293 -20.28 3.30 3.84
N ASN A 294 -20.02 4.15 2.84
CA ASN A 294 -20.99 5.17 2.41
C ASN A 294 -22.19 4.56 1.72
N ILE A 295 -22.04 3.40 1.08
CA ILE A 295 -23.14 2.67 0.44
C ILE A 295 -24.02 2.02 1.51
N TYR A 296 -23.40 1.36 2.50
CA TYR A 296 -24.14 0.74 3.60
C TYR A 296 -24.83 1.78 4.51
N ALA A 297 -24.20 2.93 4.75
CA ALA A 297 -24.80 4.00 5.54
C ALA A 297 -26.04 4.62 4.88
N VAL A 298 -26.07 4.69 3.53
CA VAL A 298 -27.26 5.11 2.78
C VAL A 298 -28.39 4.09 2.95
N ASN A 299 -28.08 2.79 2.91
CA ASN A 299 -29.09 1.74 3.07
C ASN A 299 -29.66 1.67 4.50
N TRP A 300 -28.84 1.83 5.54
CA TRP A 300 -29.31 1.85 6.93
C TRP A 300 -30.17 3.09 7.26
N GLY A 301 -29.81 4.26 6.73
CA GLY A 301 -30.62 5.47 6.87
C GLY A 301 -31.98 5.36 6.17
N MET A 302 -32.06 4.60 5.07
CA MET A 302 -33.33 4.28 4.41
C MET A 302 -34.15 3.22 5.18
N GLN A 303 -33.51 2.23 5.82
CA GLN A 303 -34.20 1.24 6.66
C GLN A 303 -34.78 1.82 7.94
N GLU A 304 -34.07 2.72 8.64
CA GLU A 304 -34.62 3.42 9.81
C GLU A 304 -35.80 4.34 9.44
N GLN A 305 -35.79 4.93 8.24
CA GLN A 305 -36.93 5.71 7.73
C GLN A 305 -38.12 4.85 7.32
N ALA A 306 -37.89 3.63 6.82
CA ALA A 306 -38.95 2.68 6.47
C ALA A 306 -39.60 2.07 7.73
N ASP A 307 -38.80 1.66 8.72
CA ASP A 307 -39.31 1.09 9.98
C ASP A 307 -39.89 2.15 10.92
N GLY A 308 -39.47 3.41 10.79
CA GLY A 308 -40.04 4.57 11.51
C GLY A 308 -41.42 5.02 11.00
N SER A 309 -41.92 4.45 9.91
CA SER A 309 -43.26 4.76 9.37
C SER A 309 -44.38 3.83 9.87
N TYR A 310 -44.02 2.81 10.67
CA TYR A 310 -44.95 1.84 11.27
C TYR A 310 -45.00 1.92 12.81
N ARG A 311 -44.72 3.08 13.41
CA ARG A 311 -44.92 3.35 14.84
C ARG A 311 -45.64 4.66 15.09
#